data_AF-A0A9N9BUK0-F1
#
_entry.id   AF-A0A9N9BUK0-F1
#
_cell.length_a   1.000
_cell.length_b   1.000
_cell.length_c   1.000
_cell.angle_alpha   90.00
_cell.angle_beta   90.00
_cell.angle_gamma   90.00
#
_symmetry.space_group_name_H-M   'P 1'
#
loop_
_entity.id
_entity.type
_entity.pdbx_description
1 polymer ?
#
loop_
_entity_poly.entity_id
_entity_poly.type
_entity_poly.pdbx_seq_one_letter_code
_entity_poly.pdbx_strand_id
1 'polypeptide(L)'
;MLEDKSGSEIFRILLAAEKLGLYEIITHLQQFLLDYHVDWLKRHIETVNRASFRNDYFQVLQQFCTANDPEKVLNAINFDSISENAMISLLKRNHFGMDEVQIWDHVLKWGLTQNPTMSTMDPTKWIDNDFKTLQASLQQFLPLIGFHEMTGQQFFEKVSPFSKIFEPRVYEELVQYFMLSDKDVSNEYLGPSFGFDDITVNGENYREEMKCYSGNYSYEKPIRSEGYFLVDEYEIFQISEV
;
A
#
# COMPACT_ATOMS: atom_id res chain seq x y z
N MET A 1 3.60 -35.24 30.72
CA MET A 1 2.81 -33.98 30.67
C MET A 1 3.39 -33.07 29.59
N LEU A 2 2.75 -31.94 29.25
CA LEU A 2 3.39 -30.93 28.36
C LEU A 2 4.72 -30.43 28.96
N GLU A 3 4.83 -30.44 30.29
CA GLU A 3 6.02 -30.05 31.06
C GLU A 3 7.29 -30.88 30.76
N ASP A 4 7.15 -32.12 30.28
CA ASP A 4 8.30 -32.97 29.96
C ASP A 4 8.80 -32.79 28.51
N LYS A 5 8.12 -31.95 27.72
CA LYS A 5 8.39 -31.78 26.29
C LYS A 5 9.33 -30.62 26.04
N SER A 6 10.17 -30.76 25.03
CA SER A 6 11.00 -29.66 24.53
C SER A 6 10.16 -28.59 23.81
N GLY A 7 10.66 -27.36 23.74
CA GLY A 7 10.01 -26.28 22.98
C GLY A 7 9.74 -26.65 21.52
N SER A 8 10.63 -27.42 20.88
CA SER A 8 10.41 -27.91 19.52
C SER A 8 9.25 -28.90 19.42
N GLU A 9 9.05 -29.75 20.42
CA GLU A 9 7.93 -30.69 20.43
C GLU A 9 6.60 -29.96 20.64
N ILE A 10 6.54 -29.01 21.58
CA ILE A 10 5.36 -28.18 21.80
C ILE A 10 5.01 -27.39 20.54
N PHE A 11 6.01 -26.82 19.85
CA PHE A 11 5.79 -26.12 18.60
C PHE A 11 5.27 -27.04 17.48
N ARG A 12 5.77 -28.28 17.37
CA ARG A 12 5.22 -29.26 16.42
C ARG A 12 3.78 -29.67 16.77
N ILE A 13 3.45 -29.76 18.05
CA ILE A 13 2.08 -30.02 18.52
C ILE A 13 1.17 -28.84 18.15
N LEU A 14 1.62 -27.60 18.34
CA LEU A 14 0.90 -26.40 17.93
C LEU A 14 0.59 -26.42 16.41
N LEU A 15 1.58 -26.73 15.57
CA LEU A 15 1.38 -26.85 14.13
C LEU A 15 0.44 -28.01 13.75
N ALA A 16 0.43 -29.10 14.51
CA ALA A 16 -0.50 -30.20 14.29
C ALA A 16 -1.93 -29.83 14.73
N ALA A 17 -2.08 -29.14 15.86
CA ALA A 17 -3.37 -28.66 16.36
C ALA A 17 -4.05 -27.72 15.36
N GLU A 18 -3.27 -26.83 14.75
CA GLU A 18 -3.70 -25.96 13.66
C GLU A 18 -4.25 -26.75 12.47
N LYS A 19 -3.48 -27.70 11.95
CA LYS A 19 -3.91 -28.56 10.82
C LYS A 19 -5.14 -29.40 11.13
N LEU A 20 -5.36 -29.71 12.40
CA LEU A 20 -6.52 -30.49 12.87
C LEU A 20 -7.72 -29.60 13.23
N GLY A 21 -7.61 -28.27 13.09
CA GLY A 21 -8.68 -27.33 13.43
C GLY A 21 -8.99 -27.24 14.93
N LEU A 22 -8.02 -27.59 15.79
CA LEU A 22 -8.17 -27.59 17.24
C LEU A 22 -7.93 -26.18 17.82
N TYR A 23 -8.74 -25.21 17.40
CA TYR A 23 -8.47 -23.79 17.69
C TYR A 23 -8.48 -23.44 19.19
N GLU A 24 -9.25 -24.17 20.01
CA GLU A 24 -9.31 -23.95 21.46
C GLU A 24 -7.97 -24.15 22.16
N ILE A 25 -7.15 -25.11 21.73
CA ILE A 25 -5.86 -25.41 22.37
C ILE A 25 -4.71 -24.56 21.83
N ILE A 26 -4.87 -23.97 20.64
CA ILE A 26 -3.81 -23.19 19.96
C ILE A 26 -3.34 -22.03 20.83
N THR A 27 -4.25 -21.27 21.44
CA THR A 27 -3.89 -20.15 22.33
C THR A 27 -3.11 -20.63 23.55
N HIS A 28 -3.53 -21.74 24.16
CA HIS A 28 -2.85 -22.33 25.32
C HIS A 28 -1.43 -22.80 24.97
N LEU A 29 -1.24 -23.45 23.82
CA LEU A 29 0.07 -23.92 23.38
C LEU A 29 1.02 -22.77 23.07
N GLN A 30 0.52 -21.68 22.48
CA GLN A 30 1.33 -20.48 22.27
C GLN A 30 1.76 -19.86 23.60
N GLN A 31 0.83 -19.68 24.54
CA GLN A 31 1.16 -19.12 25.85
C GLN A 31 2.16 -20.02 26.61
N PHE A 32 1.97 -21.34 26.55
CA PHE A 32 2.90 -22.29 27.16
C PHE A 32 4.32 -22.18 26.59
N LEU A 33 4.46 -21.96 25.28
CA LEU A 33 5.77 -21.71 24.66
C LEU A 33 6.41 -20.42 25.18
N LEU A 34 5.62 -19.35 25.37
CA LEU A 34 6.10 -18.08 25.92
C LEU A 34 6.53 -18.23 27.38
N ASP A 35 5.74 -18.93 28.18
CA ASP A 35 5.96 -19.03 29.63
C ASP A 35 7.15 -19.93 29.97
N TYR A 36 7.31 -21.05 29.26
CA TYR A 36 8.27 -22.10 29.64
C TYR A 36 9.40 -22.33 28.62
N HIS A 37 9.27 -21.82 27.39
CA HIS A 37 10.21 -22.10 26.31
C HIS A 37 10.63 -20.86 25.51
N VAL A 38 10.61 -19.67 26.14
CA VAL A 38 10.97 -18.40 25.49
C VAL A 38 12.38 -18.41 24.87
N ASP A 39 13.36 -19.04 25.53
CA ASP A 39 14.72 -19.13 25.00
C ASP A 39 14.82 -20.01 23.75
N TRP A 40 13.93 -20.99 23.62
CA TRP A 40 13.79 -21.75 22.39
C TRP A 40 13.15 -20.87 21.30
N LEU A 41 12.09 -20.13 21.62
CA LEU A 41 11.45 -19.20 20.68
C LEU A 41 12.45 -18.16 20.14
N LYS A 42 13.25 -17.54 21.01
CA LYS A 42 14.26 -16.55 20.61
C LYS A 42 15.32 -17.15 19.68
N ARG A 43 15.80 -18.36 19.97
CA ARG A 43 16.78 -19.06 19.13
C ARG A 43 16.23 -19.50 17.77
N HIS A 44 14.92 -19.68 17.67
CA HIS A 44 14.24 -20.17 16.47
C HIS A 44 13.27 -19.14 15.87
N ILE A 45 13.53 -17.84 16.11
CA ILE A 45 12.60 -16.75 15.79
C ILE A 45 12.17 -16.76 14.32
N GLU A 46 13.07 -16.99 13.37
CA GLU A 46 12.75 -17.05 11.94
C GLU A 46 11.76 -18.15 11.58
N THR A 47 11.88 -19.32 12.23
CA THR A 47 10.97 -20.45 12.00
C THR A 47 9.61 -20.18 12.63
N VAL A 48 9.59 -19.57 13.82
CA VAL A 48 8.37 -19.15 14.51
C VAL A 48 7.67 -18.04 13.72
N ASN A 49 8.41 -17.05 13.21
CA ASN A 49 7.92 -15.98 12.34
C ASN A 49 7.20 -16.58 11.13
N ARG A 50 7.90 -17.39 10.34
CA ARG A 50 7.34 -17.95 9.09
C ARG A 50 6.08 -18.78 9.34
N ALA A 51 6.00 -19.51 10.44
CA ALA A 51 4.80 -20.28 10.78
C ALA A 51 3.66 -19.40 11.27
N SER A 52 3.95 -18.47 12.17
CA SER A 52 2.93 -17.63 12.82
C SER A 52 2.27 -16.65 11.86
N PHE A 53 3.02 -16.06 10.93
CA PHE A 53 2.49 -15.11 9.95
C PHE A 53 1.68 -15.76 8.82
N ARG A 54 1.73 -17.08 8.69
CA ARG A 54 0.87 -17.84 7.76
C ARG A 54 -0.50 -18.18 8.36
N ASN A 55 -0.69 -17.94 9.65
CA ASN A 55 -1.83 -18.45 10.38
C ASN A 55 -2.44 -17.40 11.31
N ASP A 56 -3.72 -17.08 11.08
CA ASP A 56 -4.45 -16.05 11.81
C ASP A 56 -4.71 -16.37 13.29
N TYR A 57 -4.58 -17.63 13.69
CA TYR A 57 -4.74 -18.08 15.07
C TYR A 57 -3.46 -17.93 15.89
N PHE A 58 -2.31 -17.64 15.25
CA PHE A 58 -1.01 -17.58 15.92
C PHE A 58 -0.65 -16.17 16.42
N GLN A 59 -1.65 -15.39 16.82
CA GLN A 59 -1.50 -13.97 17.18
C GLN A 59 -0.53 -13.73 18.35
N VAL A 60 -0.49 -14.64 19.33
CA VAL A 60 0.41 -14.53 20.49
C VAL A 60 1.86 -14.66 20.03
N LEU A 61 2.15 -15.62 19.14
CA LEU A 61 3.48 -15.75 18.55
C LEU A 61 3.81 -14.58 17.62
N GLN A 62 2.87 -14.09 16.80
CA GLN A 62 3.09 -12.91 15.95
C GLN A 62 3.48 -11.68 16.80
N GLN A 63 2.80 -11.46 17.92
CA GLN A 63 3.12 -10.40 18.89
C GLN A 63 4.53 -10.58 19.48
N PHE A 64 4.83 -11.78 19.96
CA PHE A 64 6.16 -12.10 20.49
C PHE A 64 7.26 -11.81 19.45
N CYS A 65 7.07 -12.26 18.22
CA CYS A 65 7.99 -12.09 17.11
C CYS A 65 8.24 -10.62 16.80
N THR A 66 7.18 -9.84 16.58
CA THR A 66 7.27 -8.40 16.28
C THR A 66 7.91 -7.58 17.40
N ALA A 67 7.70 -7.97 18.67
CA ALA A 67 8.28 -7.25 19.80
C ALA A 67 9.78 -7.54 20.01
N ASN A 68 10.29 -8.70 19.58
CA ASN A 68 11.68 -9.09 19.84
C ASN A 68 12.66 -8.65 18.74
N ASP A 69 12.26 -8.77 17.47
CA ASP A 69 13.16 -8.45 16.36
C ASP A 69 12.37 -7.99 15.11
N PRO A 70 11.90 -6.74 15.11
CA PRO A 70 11.06 -6.18 14.04
C PRO A 70 11.72 -6.30 12.65
N GLU A 71 13.02 -6.02 12.55
CA GLU A 71 13.78 -6.08 11.30
C GLU A 71 13.95 -7.51 10.78
N LYS A 72 14.29 -8.48 11.64
CA LYS A 72 14.35 -9.89 11.21
C LYS A 72 12.98 -10.45 10.87
N VAL A 73 11.91 -9.96 11.50
CA VAL A 73 10.55 -10.33 11.12
C VAL A 73 10.28 -9.92 9.68
N LEU A 74 10.55 -8.66 9.31
CA LEU A 74 10.37 -8.20 7.92
C LEU A 74 11.18 -9.04 6.93
N ASN A 75 12.45 -9.28 7.21
CA ASN A 75 13.34 -10.05 6.32
C ASN A 75 12.94 -11.53 6.19
N ALA A 76 12.29 -12.10 7.21
CA ALA A 76 11.88 -13.49 7.23
C ALA A 76 10.45 -13.72 6.72
N ILE A 77 9.63 -12.67 6.64
CA ILE A 77 8.26 -12.77 6.14
C ILE A 77 8.31 -13.02 4.63
N ASN A 78 7.71 -14.14 4.23
CA ASN A 78 7.33 -14.32 2.84
C ASN A 78 5.94 -13.69 2.64
N PHE A 79 5.93 -12.45 2.15
CA PHE A 79 4.73 -11.70 1.82
C PHE A 79 3.84 -12.39 0.79
N ASP A 80 4.31 -13.41 0.05
CA ASP A 80 3.46 -14.17 -0.87
C ASP A 80 2.59 -15.20 -0.14
N SER A 81 2.87 -15.46 1.15
CA SER A 81 2.20 -16.49 1.96
C SER A 81 1.67 -15.99 3.31
N ILE A 82 1.87 -14.72 3.63
CA ILE A 82 1.33 -14.10 4.84
C ILE A 82 -0.20 -14.09 4.77
N SER A 83 -0.87 -14.39 5.88
CA SER A 83 -2.32 -14.31 5.94
C SER A 83 -2.80 -12.86 6.01
N GLU A 84 -4.03 -12.60 5.56
CA GLU A 84 -4.61 -11.25 5.51
C GLU A 84 -4.58 -10.56 6.88
N ASN A 85 -5.04 -11.23 7.95
CA ASN A 85 -5.07 -10.62 9.28
C ASN A 85 -3.67 -10.40 9.85
N ALA A 86 -2.70 -11.26 9.54
CA ALA A 86 -1.32 -11.08 9.95
C ALA A 86 -0.68 -9.89 9.23
N MET A 87 -0.95 -9.70 7.94
CA MET A 87 -0.51 -8.54 7.17
C MET A 87 -1.15 -7.24 7.70
N ILE A 88 -2.47 -7.23 7.95
CA ILE A 88 -3.16 -6.07 8.57
C ILE A 88 -2.54 -5.73 9.94
N SER A 89 -2.29 -6.75 10.76
CA SER A 89 -1.68 -6.56 12.08
C SER A 89 -0.24 -6.03 11.99
N LEU A 90 0.50 -6.43 10.95
CA LEU A 90 1.82 -5.92 10.67
C LEU A 90 1.75 -4.43 10.29
N LEU A 91 0.92 -4.07 9.31
CA LEU A 91 0.81 -2.68 8.85
C LEU A 91 0.34 -1.70 9.94
N LYS A 92 -0.53 -2.14 10.86
CA LYS A 92 -1.02 -1.31 11.97
C LYS A 92 0.02 -0.99 13.05
N ARG A 93 1.13 -1.74 13.16
CA ARG A 93 2.07 -1.65 14.29
C ARG A 93 3.18 -0.60 14.14
N ASN A 94 2.98 0.37 13.26
CA ASN A 94 3.98 1.32 12.74
C ASN A 94 5.01 0.66 11.82
N HIS A 95 5.25 1.35 10.70
CA HIS A 95 6.16 0.99 9.63
C HIS A 95 7.53 0.69 10.21
N PHE A 96 7.93 -0.58 10.11
CA PHE A 96 9.12 -1.23 10.68
C PHE A 96 10.46 -0.67 10.14
N GLY A 97 10.57 0.64 9.94
CA GLY A 97 11.65 1.29 9.20
C GLY A 97 11.55 1.12 7.68
N MET A 98 10.40 0.68 7.15
CA MET A 98 10.15 0.62 5.70
C MET A 98 9.45 1.89 5.23
N ASP A 99 9.88 2.39 4.07
CA ASP A 99 9.20 3.49 3.39
C ASP A 99 7.83 3.02 2.86
N GLU A 100 6.88 3.94 2.77
CA GLU A 100 5.51 3.63 2.33
C GLU A 100 5.46 3.04 0.91
N VAL A 101 6.38 3.44 0.03
CA VAL A 101 6.49 2.86 -1.31
C VAL A 101 6.85 1.37 -1.26
N GLN A 102 7.65 0.92 -0.28
CA GLN A 102 8.01 -0.49 -0.11
C GLN A 102 6.82 -1.29 0.44
N ILE A 103 6.07 -0.68 1.36
CA ILE A 103 4.82 -1.25 1.87
C ILE A 103 3.83 -1.45 0.73
N TRP A 104 3.66 -0.44 -0.13
CA TRP A 104 2.84 -0.54 -1.32
C TRP A 104 3.28 -1.69 -2.23
N ASP A 105 4.58 -1.81 -2.54
CA ASP A 105 5.11 -2.90 -3.37
C ASP A 105 4.78 -4.29 -2.76
N HIS A 106 4.88 -4.45 -1.44
CA HIS A 106 4.54 -5.70 -0.74
C HIS A 106 3.04 -6.00 -0.74
N VAL A 107 2.20 -5.00 -0.48
CA VAL A 107 0.73 -5.14 -0.48
C VAL A 107 0.23 -5.47 -1.89
N LEU A 108 0.74 -4.76 -2.90
CA LEU A 108 0.41 -5.01 -4.30
C LEU A 108 0.80 -6.44 -4.70
N LYS A 109 2.03 -6.85 -4.39
CA LYS A 109 2.50 -8.22 -4.65
C LYS A 109 1.62 -9.27 -3.96
N TRP A 110 1.27 -9.05 -2.70
CA TRP A 110 0.35 -9.93 -1.97
C TRP A 110 -1.01 -10.03 -2.69
N GLY A 111 -1.61 -8.91 -3.06
CA GLY A 111 -2.89 -8.88 -3.79
C GLY A 111 -2.84 -9.64 -5.11
N LEU A 112 -1.73 -9.54 -5.85
CA LEU A 112 -1.51 -10.29 -7.09
C LEU A 112 -1.38 -11.81 -6.83
N THR A 113 -0.68 -12.21 -5.77
CA THR A 113 -0.52 -13.64 -5.43
C THR A 113 -1.83 -14.31 -5.03
N GLN A 114 -2.77 -13.56 -4.45
CA GLN A 114 -4.11 -14.06 -4.13
C GLN A 114 -4.99 -14.23 -5.38
N ASN A 115 -4.60 -13.66 -6.52
CA ASN A 115 -5.37 -13.67 -7.76
C ASN A 115 -4.52 -14.20 -8.95
N PRO A 116 -4.19 -15.51 -8.98
CA PRO A 116 -3.21 -16.07 -9.92
C PRO A 116 -3.60 -15.97 -11.40
N THR A 117 -4.88 -15.72 -11.71
CA THR A 117 -5.35 -15.48 -13.08
C THR A 117 -4.87 -14.14 -13.64
N MET A 118 -4.46 -13.23 -12.76
CA MET A 118 -3.89 -11.92 -13.08
C MET A 118 -2.37 -12.05 -13.29
N SER A 119 -1.95 -12.84 -14.27
CA SER A 119 -0.56 -13.29 -14.44
C SER A 119 0.45 -12.21 -14.86
N THR A 120 0.11 -10.92 -14.81
CA THR A 120 1.01 -9.84 -15.22
C THR A 120 0.99 -8.67 -14.24
N MET A 121 2.17 -8.18 -13.84
CA MET A 121 2.34 -6.94 -13.08
C MET A 121 2.14 -5.67 -13.93
N ASP A 122 1.64 -5.82 -15.17
CA ASP A 122 1.51 -4.74 -16.14
C ASP A 122 0.05 -4.29 -16.24
N PRO A 123 -0.37 -3.26 -15.49
CA PRO A 123 -1.76 -2.80 -15.46
C PRO A 123 -2.27 -2.30 -16.81
N THR A 124 -1.39 -2.05 -17.79
CA THR A 124 -1.80 -1.68 -19.16
C THR A 124 -2.52 -2.82 -19.89
N LYS A 125 -2.34 -4.07 -19.44
CA LYS A 125 -2.95 -5.27 -20.02
C LYS A 125 -4.24 -5.69 -19.31
N TRP A 126 -4.64 -4.97 -18.27
CA TRP A 126 -5.73 -5.36 -17.39
C TRP A 126 -7.08 -4.87 -17.90
N ILE A 127 -8.11 -5.71 -17.75
CA ILE A 127 -9.50 -5.32 -17.96
C ILE A 127 -10.13 -4.80 -16.66
N ASP A 128 -11.30 -4.15 -16.73
CA ASP A 128 -11.93 -3.59 -15.52
C ASP A 128 -12.23 -4.65 -14.44
N ASN A 129 -12.48 -5.90 -14.83
CA ASN A 129 -12.69 -6.97 -13.86
C ASN A 129 -11.41 -7.32 -13.09
N ASP A 130 -10.24 -7.15 -13.70
CA ASP A 130 -8.94 -7.36 -13.06
C ASP A 130 -8.77 -6.32 -11.94
N PHE A 131 -8.99 -5.05 -12.24
CA PHE A 131 -8.93 -3.98 -11.24
C PHE A 131 -9.94 -4.19 -10.10
N LYS A 132 -11.17 -4.59 -10.40
CA LYS A 132 -12.19 -4.91 -9.37
C LYS A 132 -11.76 -6.05 -8.46
N THR A 133 -11.14 -7.07 -9.03
CA THR A 133 -10.64 -8.23 -8.28
C THR A 133 -9.52 -7.80 -7.34
N LEU A 134 -8.53 -7.06 -7.84
CA LEU A 134 -7.46 -6.52 -7.00
C LEU A 134 -8.00 -5.56 -5.93
N GLN A 135 -8.91 -4.66 -6.29
CA GLN A 135 -9.56 -3.73 -5.36
C GLN A 135 -10.21 -4.47 -4.20
N ALA A 136 -10.98 -5.52 -4.48
CA ALA A 136 -11.62 -6.32 -3.44
C ALA A 136 -10.60 -6.98 -2.50
N SER A 137 -9.49 -7.50 -3.05
CA SER A 137 -8.40 -8.06 -2.23
C SER A 137 -7.67 -7.00 -1.41
N LEU A 138 -7.50 -5.79 -1.94
CA LEU A 138 -6.70 -4.74 -1.30
C LEU A 138 -7.50 -3.80 -0.40
N GLN A 139 -8.84 -3.89 -0.39
CA GLN A 139 -9.73 -2.93 0.26
C GLN A 139 -9.38 -2.65 1.73
N GLN A 140 -9.00 -3.68 2.50
CA GLN A 140 -8.65 -3.52 3.91
C GLN A 140 -7.24 -2.96 4.14
N PHE A 141 -6.38 -3.02 3.12
CA PHE A 141 -4.98 -2.59 3.18
C PHE A 141 -4.81 -1.14 2.74
N LEU A 142 -5.56 -0.68 1.74
CA LEU A 142 -5.43 0.69 1.20
C LEU A 142 -5.49 1.78 2.29
N PRO A 143 -6.39 1.73 3.30
CA PRO A 143 -6.43 2.73 4.36
C PRO A 143 -5.26 2.66 5.36
N LEU A 144 -4.45 1.59 5.31
CA LEU A 144 -3.31 1.38 6.20
C LEU A 144 -1.99 1.86 5.60
N ILE A 145 -2.00 2.28 4.32
CA ILE A 145 -0.83 2.79 3.62
C ILE A 145 -0.82 4.31 3.73
N GLY A 146 0.26 4.88 4.26
CA GLY A 146 0.47 6.31 4.36
C GLY A 146 0.86 6.92 3.01
N PHE A 147 -0.02 6.90 2.01
CA PHE A 147 0.31 7.39 0.66
C PHE A 147 0.93 8.79 0.67
N HIS A 148 0.45 9.70 1.53
CA HIS A 148 0.97 11.07 1.69
C HIS A 148 2.44 11.19 2.11
N GLU A 149 3.03 10.11 2.65
CA GLU A 149 4.45 10.05 3.04
C GLU A 149 5.35 9.58 1.88
N MET A 150 4.76 9.17 0.75
CA MET A 150 5.53 8.92 -0.48
C MET A 150 5.97 10.24 -1.11
N THR A 151 6.98 10.20 -1.96
CA THR A 151 7.25 11.32 -2.89
C THR A 151 6.25 11.31 -4.05
N GLY A 152 6.02 12.47 -4.69
CA GLY A 152 5.17 12.55 -5.88
C GLY A 152 5.65 11.63 -7.02
N GLN A 153 6.97 11.50 -7.21
CA GLN A 153 7.55 10.55 -8.17
C GLN A 153 7.19 9.10 -7.83
N GLN A 154 7.37 8.67 -6.59
CA GLN A 154 7.02 7.31 -6.16
C GLN A 154 5.53 7.03 -6.36
N PHE A 155 4.66 7.97 -5.97
CA PHE A 155 3.22 7.84 -6.17
C PHE A 155 2.88 7.69 -7.66
N PHE A 156 3.41 8.57 -8.52
CA PHE A 156 3.13 8.56 -9.94
C PHE A 156 3.63 7.30 -10.65
N GLU A 157 4.83 6.84 -10.33
CA GLU A 157 5.42 5.67 -10.99
C GLU A 157 4.83 4.34 -10.49
N LYS A 158 4.49 4.25 -9.20
CA LYS A 158 4.12 2.99 -8.55
C LYS A 158 2.64 2.83 -8.27
N VAL A 159 1.94 3.92 -7.92
CA VAL A 159 0.54 3.87 -7.46
C VAL A 159 -0.42 4.25 -8.58
N SER A 160 -0.14 5.32 -9.33
CA SER A 160 -1.00 5.79 -10.42
C SER A 160 -1.36 4.76 -11.50
N PRO A 161 -0.48 3.79 -11.88
CA PRO A 161 -0.86 2.72 -12.81
C PRO A 161 -2.03 1.86 -12.31
N PHE A 162 -2.29 1.86 -11.01
CA PHE A 162 -3.37 1.12 -10.35
C PHE A 162 -4.52 2.01 -9.89
N SER A 163 -4.62 3.26 -10.37
CA SER A 163 -5.63 4.25 -9.97
C SER A 163 -7.07 3.72 -9.91
N LYS A 164 -7.44 2.81 -10.81
CA LYS A 164 -8.77 2.19 -10.86
C LYS A 164 -9.16 1.35 -9.62
N ILE A 165 -8.23 1.00 -8.74
CA ILE A 165 -8.56 0.27 -7.51
C ILE A 165 -9.05 1.19 -6.38
N PHE A 166 -8.83 2.49 -6.51
CA PHE A 166 -9.22 3.48 -5.50
C PHE A 166 -10.65 3.97 -5.75
N GLU A 167 -11.31 4.44 -4.68
CA GLU A 167 -12.50 5.26 -4.88
C GLU A 167 -12.11 6.55 -5.61
N PRO A 168 -12.88 7.00 -6.63
CA PRO A 168 -12.50 8.15 -7.45
C PRO A 168 -12.15 9.40 -6.64
N ARG A 169 -12.94 9.69 -5.59
CA ARG A 169 -12.70 10.86 -4.71
C ARG A 169 -11.39 10.74 -3.93
N VAL A 170 -11.12 9.57 -3.36
CA VAL A 170 -9.89 9.31 -2.61
C VAL A 170 -8.67 9.45 -3.52
N TYR A 171 -8.74 8.92 -4.74
CA TYR A 171 -7.64 9.05 -5.70
C TYR A 171 -7.43 10.50 -6.13
N GLU A 172 -8.51 11.24 -6.39
CA GLU A 172 -8.44 12.66 -6.74
C GLU A 172 -7.79 13.50 -5.63
N GLU A 173 -8.15 13.26 -4.37
CA GLU A 173 -7.51 13.91 -3.20
C GLU A 173 -6.01 13.63 -3.13
N LEU A 174 -5.59 12.38 -3.36
CA LEU A 174 -4.16 12.01 -3.39
C LEU A 174 -3.42 12.73 -4.53
N VAL A 175 -4.00 12.76 -5.73
CA VAL A 175 -3.42 13.47 -6.87
C VAL A 175 -3.29 14.97 -6.58
N GLN A 176 -4.32 15.59 -6.01
CA GLN A 176 -4.28 17.01 -5.64
C GLN A 176 -3.19 17.28 -4.61
N TYR A 177 -3.04 16.44 -3.58
CA TYR A 177 -1.97 16.56 -2.60
C TYR A 177 -0.60 16.60 -3.27
N PHE A 178 -0.29 15.65 -4.15
CA PHE A 178 1.01 15.59 -4.81
C PHE A 178 1.24 16.73 -5.81
N MET A 179 0.21 17.16 -6.52
CA MET A 179 0.28 18.32 -7.41
C MET A 179 0.52 19.64 -6.65
N LEU A 180 -0.01 19.77 -5.44
CA LEU A 180 0.19 20.95 -4.60
C LEU A 180 1.51 20.90 -3.83
N SER A 181 1.96 19.72 -3.38
CA SER A 181 3.26 19.56 -2.72
C SER A 181 4.44 19.84 -3.66
N ASP A 182 4.30 19.51 -4.94
CA ASP A 182 5.29 19.87 -5.97
C ASP A 182 5.33 21.39 -6.25
N LYS A 183 4.29 22.15 -5.86
CA LYS A 183 4.30 23.62 -5.97
C LYS A 183 5.11 24.30 -4.85
N ASP A 184 5.25 23.64 -3.69
CA ASP A 184 6.12 24.13 -2.60
C ASP A 184 7.61 23.97 -2.94
N VAL A 185 7.95 23.13 -3.92
CA VAL A 185 9.25 23.16 -4.62
C VAL A 185 9.19 24.23 -5.71
N SER A 186 9.07 25.49 -5.30
CA SER A 186 9.20 26.73 -6.09
C SER A 186 9.42 26.52 -7.60
N ASN A 187 8.37 26.16 -8.33
CA ASN A 187 8.39 26.24 -9.77
C ASN A 187 7.66 27.55 -10.10
N GLU A 188 8.40 28.66 -10.10
CA GLU A 188 7.94 29.99 -10.58
C GLU A 188 7.45 29.97 -12.05
N TYR A 189 7.40 28.78 -12.66
CA TYR A 189 7.08 28.50 -14.04
C TYR A 189 5.71 27.83 -14.25
N LEU A 190 4.93 27.53 -13.20
CA LEU A 190 3.61 26.90 -13.33
C LEU A 190 2.49 27.93 -13.15
N GLY A 191 1.70 28.13 -14.20
CA GLY A 191 0.50 28.96 -14.22
C GLY A 191 -0.77 28.16 -13.85
N PRO A 192 -1.96 28.73 -14.10
CA PRO A 192 -3.23 28.06 -13.82
C PRO A 192 -3.38 26.75 -14.62
N SER A 193 -3.94 25.72 -13.97
CA SER A 193 -4.37 24.49 -14.63
C SER A 193 -5.81 24.13 -14.26
N PHE A 194 -6.52 23.50 -15.20
CA PHE A 194 -7.88 23.01 -15.02
C PHE A 194 -7.99 21.58 -15.57
N GLY A 195 -8.61 20.68 -14.80
CA GLY A 195 -8.67 19.26 -15.14
C GLY A 195 -7.28 18.59 -15.21
N PHE A 196 -7.25 17.30 -15.51
CA PHE A 196 -6.02 16.57 -15.83
C PHE A 196 -5.58 16.90 -17.26
N ASP A 197 -4.76 17.95 -17.41
CA ASP A 197 -4.29 18.48 -18.71
C ASP A 197 -5.40 19.00 -19.66
N ASP A 198 -6.61 19.28 -19.16
CA ASP A 198 -7.65 19.94 -19.97
C ASP A 198 -7.25 21.38 -20.32
N ILE A 199 -6.65 22.10 -19.37
CA ILE A 199 -5.87 23.31 -19.60
C ILE A 199 -4.64 23.28 -18.69
N THR A 200 -3.47 23.45 -19.29
CA THR A 200 -2.20 23.64 -18.59
C THR A 200 -1.52 24.89 -19.13
N VAL A 201 -1.23 25.85 -18.26
CA VAL A 201 -0.53 27.11 -18.60
C VAL A 201 0.82 27.09 -17.90
N ASN A 202 1.93 27.05 -18.65
CA ASN A 202 3.29 27.01 -18.11
C ASN A 202 4.16 28.16 -18.67
N GLY A 203 5.30 28.43 -18.02
CA GLY A 203 6.34 29.40 -18.42
C GLY A 203 6.27 30.76 -17.71
N GLU A 204 7.35 31.54 -17.75
CA GLU A 204 7.44 32.86 -17.10
C GLU A 204 6.66 33.95 -17.86
N ASN A 205 6.46 33.78 -19.17
CA ASN A 205 5.89 34.82 -20.04
C ASN A 205 4.67 34.38 -20.87
N TYR A 206 4.21 33.13 -20.72
CA TYR A 206 3.00 32.52 -21.34
C TYR A 206 2.78 32.69 -22.87
N ARG A 207 3.72 33.36 -23.54
CA ARG A 207 3.81 33.65 -24.98
C ARG A 207 4.88 32.81 -25.67
N GLU A 208 5.51 31.92 -24.92
CA GLU A 208 6.44 30.94 -25.46
C GLU A 208 5.68 29.80 -26.13
N GLU A 209 6.09 29.44 -27.34
CA GLU A 209 5.51 28.32 -28.07
C GLU A 209 5.62 27.02 -27.28
N MET A 210 4.60 26.17 -27.39
CA MET A 210 4.52 24.85 -26.75
C MET A 210 4.48 24.85 -25.21
N LYS A 211 4.20 25.99 -24.57
CA LYS A 211 4.09 26.06 -23.11
C LYS A 211 2.69 25.92 -22.54
N CYS A 212 1.66 26.39 -23.27
CA CYS A 212 0.28 26.21 -22.85
C CYS A 212 -0.39 25.16 -23.73
N TYR A 213 -1.08 24.20 -23.13
CA TYR A 213 -1.72 23.08 -23.81
C TYR A 213 -3.16 22.92 -23.33
N SER A 214 -4.06 22.58 -24.26
CA SER A 214 -5.42 22.20 -23.91
C SER A 214 -5.73 20.80 -24.45
N GLY A 215 -6.27 19.97 -23.56
CA GLY A 215 -6.84 18.67 -23.86
C GLY A 215 -8.33 18.59 -23.49
N ASN A 216 -8.87 17.38 -23.54
CA ASN A 216 -10.21 17.07 -23.04
C ASN A 216 -10.14 15.70 -22.35
N TYR A 217 -9.87 15.71 -21.05
CA TYR A 217 -9.67 14.49 -20.27
C TYR A 217 -10.65 14.42 -19.09
N SER A 218 -11.04 15.57 -18.54
CA SER A 218 -11.85 15.66 -17.32
C SER A 218 -13.26 16.17 -17.58
N TYR A 219 -13.44 17.04 -18.57
CA TYR A 219 -14.74 17.67 -18.85
C TYR A 219 -15.44 17.04 -20.06
N GLU A 220 -16.77 16.84 -19.98
CA GLU A 220 -17.59 16.35 -21.10
C GLU A 220 -17.49 17.25 -22.35
N LYS A 221 -17.20 18.54 -22.15
CA LYS A 221 -17.00 19.53 -23.22
C LYS A 221 -15.61 20.15 -23.11
N PRO A 222 -14.90 20.33 -24.24
CA PRO A 222 -13.57 20.93 -24.24
C PRO A 222 -13.66 22.39 -23.83
N ILE A 223 -12.73 22.82 -22.97
CA ILE A 223 -12.67 24.21 -22.50
C ILE A 223 -12.28 25.14 -23.67
N ARG A 224 -11.40 24.66 -24.56
CA ARG A 224 -11.03 25.28 -25.84
C ARG A 224 -10.60 24.20 -26.84
N SER A 225 -10.24 24.61 -28.05
CA SER A 225 -9.68 23.70 -29.05
C SER A 225 -8.42 23.01 -28.54
N GLU A 226 -8.33 21.69 -28.76
CA GLU A 226 -7.18 20.88 -28.38
C GLU A 226 -5.89 21.34 -29.07
N GLY A 227 -4.78 21.23 -28.33
CA GLY A 227 -3.44 21.57 -28.81
C GLY A 227 -2.81 22.76 -28.08
N TYR A 228 -1.63 23.14 -28.57
CA TYR A 228 -0.86 24.23 -27.98
C TYR A 228 -1.47 25.60 -28.28
N PHE A 229 -1.37 26.50 -27.31
CA PHE A 229 -1.84 27.88 -27.45
C PHE A 229 -0.90 28.86 -26.75
N LEU A 230 -1.12 30.15 -27.05
CA LEU A 230 -0.45 31.27 -26.40
C LEU A 230 -1.47 32.00 -25.51
N VAL A 231 -1.01 32.51 -24.38
CA VAL A 231 -1.81 33.34 -23.48
C VAL A 231 -1.24 34.76 -23.52
N ASP A 232 -2.06 35.71 -23.96
CA ASP A 232 -1.67 37.12 -23.99
C ASP A 232 -1.75 37.77 -22.60
N GLU A 233 -2.79 37.41 -21.83
CA GLU A 233 -3.12 37.89 -20.49
C GLU A 233 -4.10 36.91 -19.80
N TYR A 234 -4.06 36.82 -18.46
CA TYR A 234 -5.08 36.12 -17.66
C TYR A 234 -5.34 36.88 -16.35
N GLU A 235 -6.56 36.77 -15.82
CA GLU A 235 -6.95 37.35 -14.54
C GLU A 235 -7.41 36.25 -13.59
N ILE A 236 -7.00 36.33 -12.32
CA ILE A 236 -7.45 35.40 -11.26
C ILE A 236 -8.46 36.13 -10.38
N PHE A 237 -9.67 35.60 -10.29
CA PHE A 237 -10.71 36.11 -9.41
C PHE A 237 -10.88 35.20 -8.19
N GLN A 238 -10.84 35.80 -6.99
CA GLN A 238 -11.24 35.11 -5.77
C GLN A 238 -12.77 35.06 -5.71
N ILE A 239 -13.34 33.85 -5.69
CA ILE A 239 -14.76 33.66 -5.41
C ILE A 239 -14.92 33.41 -3.92
N SER A 240 -15.55 34.35 -3.22
CA SER A 240 -15.95 34.19 -1.82
C SER A 240 -17.44 33.86 -1.75
N GLU A 241 -17.80 32.88 -0.91
CA GLU A 241 -19.21 32.60 -0.60
C GLU A 241 -19.85 33.78 0.14
N VAL A 242 -21.14 34.02 -0.15
CA VAL A 242 -21.96 35.07 0.48
C VAL A 242 -22.71 34.52 1.68
#